data_AF-A0A0S8FWU4-F1
#
_entry.id   AF-A0A0S8FWU4-F1
#
_cell.length_a   1.000
_cell.length_b   1.000
_cell.length_c   1.000
_cell.angle_alpha   90.00
_cell.angle_beta   90.00
_cell.angle_gamma   90.00
#
_symmetry.space_group_name_H-M   'P 1'
#
loop_
_entity.id
_entity.type
_entity.pdbx_description
1 polymer ?
#
loop_
_entity_poly.entity_id
_entity_poly.type
_entity_poly.pdbx_seq_one_letter_code
_entity_poly.pdbx_strand_id
1 'polypeptide(L)' 'MKLAIELSEAQEQRLAEIAARLGVPAESLAEAAVRELVDQSSTEFDQVADRLLAKNRELYERLR' A
#
# COMPACT_ATOMS: atom_id res chain seq x y z
N MET A 1 -9.81 17.24 -3.84
CA MET A 1 -10.28 16.91 -5.21
C MET A 1 -11.39 15.88 -5.08
N LYS A 2 -12.37 15.84 -6.01
CA LYS A 2 -13.33 14.73 -6.08
C LYS A 2 -12.95 13.81 -7.24
N LEU A 3 -12.90 12.51 -6.98
CA LEU A 3 -12.63 11.47 -7.98
C LEU A 3 -13.86 10.56 -8.04
N ALA A 4 -14.40 10.35 -9.23
CA ALA A 4 -15.41 9.32 -9.48
C ALA A 4 -14.70 8.10 -10.06
N ILE A 5 -14.91 6.95 -9.44
CA ILE A 5 -14.39 5.66 -9.91
C ILE A 5 -15.56 4.72 -10.15
N GLU A 6 -15.54 4.02 -11.28
CA GLU A 6 -16.48 2.95 -11.54
C GLU A 6 -15.95 1.66 -10.93
N LEU A 7 -16.77 1.00 -10.13
CA LEU A 7 -16.47 -0.30 -9.53
C LEU A 7 -17.31 -1.36 -10.23
N SER A 8 -16.71 -2.53 -10.45
CA SER A 8 -17.53 -3.71 -10.76
C SER A 8 -18.37 -4.11 -9.55
N GLU A 9 -19.47 -4.80 -9.79
CA GLU A 9 -20.39 -5.28 -8.74
C GLU A 9 -19.64 -6.07 -7.64
N ALA A 10 -18.70 -6.92 -8.02
CA ALA A 10 -17.87 -7.69 -7.08
C ALA A 10 -16.97 -6.79 -6.20
N GLN A 11 -16.44 -5.69 -6.76
CA GLN A 11 -15.61 -4.74 -6.02
C GLN A 11 -16.45 -3.91 -5.05
N GLU A 12 -17.63 -3.47 -5.49
CA GLU A 12 -18.58 -2.74 -4.65
C GLU A 12 -19.03 -3.59 -3.45
N GLN A 13 -19.41 -4.84 -3.71
CA GLN A 13 -19.86 -5.76 -2.67
C GLN A 13 -18.75 -6.03 -1.65
N ARG A 14 -17.52 -6.27 -2.11
CA ARG A 14 -16.37 -6.47 -1.24
C ARG A 14 -16.02 -5.21 -0.43
N LEU A 15 -16.11 -4.02 -1.02
CA LEU A 15 -15.89 -2.77 -0.29
C LEU A 15 -16.93 -2.59 0.83
N ALA A 16 -18.20 -2.82 0.51
CA ALA A 16 -19.31 -2.72 1.46
C ALA A 16 -19.16 -3.73 2.62
N GLU A 17 -18.81 -4.98 2.34
CA GLU A 17 -18.57 -6.01 3.36
C GLU A 17 -17.46 -5.62 4.34
N ILE A 18 -16.33 -5.14 3.82
CA ILE A 18 -15.19 -4.76 4.65
C ILE A 18 -15.52 -3.50 5.46
N ALA A 19 -16.17 -2.52 4.85
CA ALA A 19 -16.60 -1.29 5.53
C ALA A 19 -17.57 -1.60 6.67
N ALA A 20 -18.57 -2.48 6.42
CA ALA A 20 -19.51 -2.93 7.43
C ALA A 20 -18.81 -3.66 8.59
N ARG A 21 -17.86 -4.55 8.29
CA ARG A 21 -17.08 -5.27 9.31
C ARG A 21 -16.26 -4.33 10.19
N LEU A 22 -15.77 -3.23 9.62
CA LEU A 22 -14.97 -2.23 10.33
C LEU A 22 -15.83 -1.13 10.98
N GLY A 23 -17.13 -1.09 10.72
CA GLY A 23 -18.03 -0.06 11.24
C GLY A 23 -17.76 1.34 10.68
N VAL A 24 -17.26 1.42 9.45
CA VAL A 24 -16.90 2.69 8.78
C VAL A 24 -17.68 2.86 7.47
N PRO A 25 -17.87 4.09 6.98
CA PRO A 25 -18.41 4.32 5.63
C PRO A 25 -17.50 3.74 4.54
N ALA A 26 -18.09 3.23 3.47
CA ALA A 26 -17.37 2.65 2.34
C ALA A 26 -16.45 3.68 1.65
N GLU A 27 -16.90 4.94 1.60
CA GLU A 27 -16.16 6.06 1.04
C GLU A 27 -14.91 6.38 1.87
N SER A 28 -15.01 6.31 3.20
CA SER A 28 -13.86 6.52 4.10
C SER A 28 -12.81 5.41 3.95
N LEU A 29 -13.27 4.16 3.76
CA LEU A 29 -12.38 3.04 3.48
C LEU A 29 -11.71 3.19 2.11
N ALA A 30 -12.45 3.61 1.08
CA ALA A 30 -11.91 3.87 -0.24
C ALA A 30 -10.88 5.01 -0.22
N GLU A 31 -11.15 6.10 0.49
CA GLU A 31 -10.21 7.21 0.67
C GLU A 31 -8.92 6.75 1.35
N ALA A 32 -9.02 5.97 2.43
CA ALA A 32 -7.86 5.43 3.12
C ALA A 32 -7.02 4.51 2.22
N ALA A 33 -7.66 3.67 1.41
CA ALA A 33 -6.98 2.80 0.46
C ALA A 33 -6.25 3.59 -0.65
N VAL A 34 -6.88 4.65 -1.18
CA VAL A 34 -6.22 5.53 -2.17
C VAL A 34 -5.05 6.27 -1.56
N ARG A 35 -5.20 6.77 -0.32
CA ARG A 35 -4.13 7.44 0.40
C ARG A 35 -2.94 6.51 0.61
N GLU A 36 -3.19 5.31 1.12
CA GLU A 36 -2.17 4.27 1.28
C GLU A 36 -1.49 3.95 -0.04
N LEU A 37 -2.24 3.78 -1.13
CA LEU A 37 -1.69 3.50 -2.45
C LEU A 37 -0.75 4.61 -2.95
N VAL A 38 -1.11 5.88 -2.69
CA VAL A 38 -0.30 7.04 -3.08
C VAL A 38 0.92 7.20 -2.16
N ASP A 39 0.74 7.00 -0.86
CA ASP A 39 1.79 7.07 0.16
C ASP A 39 2.80 5.91 0.03
N GLN A 40 2.38 4.77 -0.52
CA GLN A 40 3.21 3.61 -0.85
C GLN A 40 4.21 3.86 -2.00
N SER A 41 4.27 5.06 -2.57
CA SER A 41 5.27 5.40 -3.58
C SER A 41 6.69 5.39 -2.99
N SER A 42 7.31 4.21 -3.15
CA SER A 42 8.73 3.89 -3.36
C SER A 42 9.73 4.17 -2.24
N THR A 43 9.45 5.09 -1.32
CA THR A 43 10.54 5.67 -0.52
C THR A 43 11.01 4.74 0.59
N GLU A 44 10.12 4.10 1.34
CA GLU A 44 10.54 3.27 2.47
C GLU A 44 11.05 1.89 2.04
N PHE A 45 10.37 1.25 1.08
CA PHE A 45 10.80 -0.04 0.56
C PHE A 45 12.15 0.05 -0.16
N ASP A 46 12.32 1.02 -1.07
CA ASP A 46 13.59 1.16 -1.81
C ASP A 46 14.75 1.54 -0.88
N GLN A 47 14.50 2.40 0.13
CA GLN A 47 15.52 2.72 1.13
C GLN A 47 15.95 1.51 1.96
N VAL A 48 14.99 0.66 2.36
CA VAL A 48 15.29 -0.56 3.11
C VAL A 48 16.00 -1.58 2.21
N ALA A 49 15.56 -1.74 0.97
CA ALA A 49 16.19 -2.62 -0.01
C ALA A 49 17.64 -2.21 -0.31
N ASP A 50 17.89 -0.92 -0.55
CA ASP A 50 19.23 -0.38 -0.79
C ASP A 50 20.14 -0.58 0.42
N ARG A 51 19.63 -0.35 1.63
CA ARG A 51 20.39 -0.58 2.87
C ARG A 51 20.77 -2.06 3.05
N LEU A 52 19.85 -2.98 2.73
CA LEU A 52 20.11 -4.43 2.81
C LEU A 52 21.13 -4.88 1.75
N LEU A 53 21.01 -4.38 0.53
CA LEU A 53 21.96 -4.68 -0.55
C LEU A 53 23.37 -4.15 -0.25
N ALA A 54 23.48 -2.94 0.30
CA ALA A 54 24.75 -2.36 0.72
C ALA A 54 25.42 -3.20 1.83
N LYS A 55 24.67 -3.59 2.86
CA LYS A 55 25.18 -4.47 3.93
C LYS A 55 25.61 -5.84 3.43
N ASN A 56 24.87 -6.43 2.50
CA ASN A 56 25.27 -7.71 1.90
C ASN A 56 26.57 -7.58 1.11
N ARG A 57 26.74 -6.51 0.34
CA ARG A 57 27.98 -6.25 -0.39
C ARG A 57 29.17 -6.14 0.57
N GLU A 58 29.04 -5.39 1.65
CA GLU A 58 30.06 -5.28 2.70
C GLU A 58 30.40 -6.65 3.32
N LEU A 59 29.38 -7.48 3.61
CA LEU A 59 29.60 -8.83 4.14
C LEU A 59 30.35 -9.74 3.17
N TYR A 60 30.00 -9.70 1.88
CA TYR A 60 30.70 -10.47 0.85
C TYR A 60 32.13 -10.01 0.64
N GLU A 61 32.40 -8.70 0.73
CA GLU A 61 33.77 -8.15 0.67
C GLU A 61 34.62 -8.60 1.86
N ARG A 62 34.03 -8.71 3.06
CA ARG A 62 34.73 -9.18 4.27
C ARG A 62 35.00 -10.68 4.31
N LEU A 63 34.30 -11.46 3.50
CA LEU A 63 34.46 -12.92 3.38
C LEU A 63 35.50 -13.33 2.33
N ARG A 64 36.14 -12.37 1.67
CA ARG A 64 37.23 -12.56 0.70
C ARG A 64 38.58 -12.25 1.35
#